data_AF-A0A2N9H5C5-F1
#
_entry.id   AF-A0A2N9H5C5-F1
#
_cell.length_a   1.000
_cell.length_b   1.000
_cell.length_c   1.000
_cell.angle_alpha   90.00
_cell.angle_beta   90.00
_cell.angle_gamma   90.00
#
_symmetry.space_group_name_H-M   'P 1'
#
loop_
_entity.id
_entity.type
_entity.pdbx_description
1 polymer ?
#
loop_
_entity_poly.entity_id
_entity_poly.type
_entity_poly.pdbx_seq_one_letter_code
_entity_poly.pdbx_strand_id
1 'polypeptide(L)'
;MVWGFHPTRALPLERLRSESFIISPPCLRSDHFKHLIVVCPCARIACALRPWFQRFEHPTIRSVEDCFYGLPACHLLIWTTLAADALIVFLDVCKFFDLDPYVIFDTWLSSQKETLGTILLFLLCVKMEEAIVLYPSPGRGHLISMVELGKLILKHHPSFSITILILSKPNTNTNTATGSDIALPQYVDSSTAQYIATVKSTTPSLTFHNLPPISEFTPTTSSPMELNYIIPRFNNLNLHQALKTISQTSKLKAFIIDFFCDAAFEVSKTNLGIPTYYFYTSGASTLTAFLYLSTLHKTMDKSFKDLNHTLIDIPGFPPVKASDMPKNLSDRSSKLYEFFLNTSTLMAKSNGLLVNSIELFEPKAIKAISDGLCVSDGPTPPIFCIGPLILSSSNEDKDDDEHECLKWLNSQPSQSVLFLCFGSMGLFSAKQLREMAVGLENSGQRFLWVVRNPPQNKEKEFNLDEILPKGFLERTKDRGFVVKEWAPQVAVLSHGSVGGFVTHCGWNSVLEAICVGVPMIAWPLYAEQRLNRVLLVEEMKVGLELKELEDGLVSGEELEKRVRELMESESEVRRAVRERASVFRDGVVAAVKEGGSSRVALAKLIELWRQD
;
A
#
# COMPACT_ATOMS: atom_id res chain seq x y z
N MET A 1 13.88 2.23 79.59
CA MET A 1 14.30 2.91 78.34
C MET A 1 14.00 1.95 77.20
N VAL A 2 12.80 2.04 76.63
CA VAL A 2 12.49 2.63 75.29
C VAL A 2 13.09 1.71 74.20
N TRP A 3 12.47 0.56 73.89
CA TRP A 3 11.27 0.27 73.05
C TRP A 3 11.58 0.37 71.55
N GLY A 4 11.40 -0.64 70.67
CA GLY A 4 10.90 -2.01 70.79
C GLY A 4 10.96 -2.73 69.42
N PHE A 5 11.30 -4.02 69.47
CA PHE A 5 11.50 -5.05 68.43
C PHE A 5 10.28 -5.25 67.48
N HIS A 6 10.30 -5.72 66.23
CA HIS A 6 11.04 -6.68 65.35
C HIS A 6 9.97 -7.69 64.76
N PRO A 7 10.27 -8.59 63.80
CA PRO A 7 9.45 -8.89 62.62
C PRO A 7 8.83 -10.30 62.67
N THR A 8 8.16 -10.78 61.59
CA THR A 8 8.31 -12.17 61.09
C THR A 8 7.57 -12.45 59.78
N ARG A 9 8.19 -13.35 58.98
CA ARG A 9 7.77 -13.94 57.71
C ARG A 9 6.63 -14.96 57.87
N ALA A 10 5.86 -15.18 56.79
CA ALA A 10 5.69 -16.47 56.08
C ALA A 10 4.28 -16.62 55.44
N LEU A 11 4.25 -17.03 54.16
CA LEU A 11 3.11 -17.65 53.45
C LEU A 11 3.16 -19.18 53.68
N PRO A 12 2.05 -19.98 53.65
CA PRO A 12 1.39 -20.36 52.38
C PRO A 12 -0.11 -20.81 52.40
N LEU A 13 -0.69 -20.87 51.17
CA LEU A 13 -1.71 -21.75 50.54
C LEU A 13 -2.96 -22.35 51.27
N GLU A 14 -4.09 -22.20 50.54
CA GLU A 14 -5.23 -23.12 50.28
C GLU A 14 -6.57 -23.11 51.09
N ARG A 15 -7.62 -22.77 50.31
CA ARG A 15 -8.97 -23.38 50.15
C ARG A 15 -10.01 -23.44 51.30
N LEU A 16 -11.20 -22.98 50.87
CA LEU A 16 -12.56 -23.55 51.05
C LEU A 16 -13.46 -23.03 52.20
N ARG A 17 -14.67 -22.64 51.74
CA ARG A 17 -16.00 -22.62 52.38
C ARG A 17 -16.35 -21.42 53.28
N SER A 18 -17.36 -20.68 52.84
CA SER A 18 -18.38 -20.14 53.75
C SER A 18 -19.75 -20.72 53.33
N GLU A 19 -20.21 -21.69 54.12
CA GLU A 19 -21.63 -22.07 54.29
C GLU A 19 -22.04 -21.47 55.65
N SER A 20 -23.06 -20.60 55.71
CA SER A 20 -24.47 -20.93 56.01
C SER A 20 -24.80 -21.09 57.50
N PHE A 21 -25.58 -20.15 58.04
CA PHE A 21 -26.62 -20.33 59.09
C PHE A 21 -27.60 -19.14 58.92
N ILE A 22 -28.74 -19.29 58.23
CA ILE A 22 -30.07 -19.81 58.62
C ILE A 22 -30.77 -18.99 59.72
N ILE A 23 -31.81 -18.24 59.32
CA ILE A 23 -33.13 -18.22 59.99
C ILE A 23 -34.21 -18.23 58.88
N SER A 24 -35.19 -19.12 59.05
CA SER A 24 -36.18 -19.61 58.08
C SER A 24 -37.33 -18.64 57.71
N PRO A 25 -38.01 -18.85 56.56
CA PRO A 25 -39.29 -18.19 56.23
C PRO A 25 -40.49 -19.10 56.51
N PRO A 26 -41.70 -18.55 56.80
CA PRO A 26 -42.94 -19.28 56.56
C PRO A 26 -43.59 -18.82 55.25
N CYS A 27 -43.85 -19.82 54.41
CA CYS A 27 -45.07 -20.03 53.61
C CYS A 27 -45.61 -18.87 52.77
N LEU A 28 -45.62 -19.06 51.45
CA LEU A 28 -46.86 -18.95 50.66
C LEU A 28 -46.69 -19.72 49.34
N ARG A 29 -47.60 -20.67 49.11
CA ARG A 29 -47.74 -21.46 47.90
C ARG A 29 -48.48 -20.65 46.81
N SER A 30 -48.01 -20.85 45.59
CA SER A 30 -48.73 -21.06 44.32
C SER A 30 -49.83 -20.08 43.84
N ASP A 31 -49.62 -19.69 42.58
CA ASP A 31 -50.59 -19.53 41.48
C ASP A 31 -51.09 -18.13 41.07
N HIS A 32 -50.48 -17.69 39.96
CA HIS A 32 -51.02 -16.99 38.78
C HIS A 32 -51.81 -15.66 38.90
N PHE A 33 -51.12 -14.63 38.39
CA PHE A 33 -51.60 -13.47 37.59
C PHE A 33 -52.80 -12.64 38.09
N LYS A 34 -52.52 -11.39 38.51
CA LYS A 34 -53.00 -10.15 37.85
C LYS A 34 -52.46 -8.87 38.52
N HIS A 35 -51.97 -7.95 37.68
CA HIS A 35 -51.77 -6.50 37.86
C HIS A 35 -50.59 -5.94 38.71
N LEU A 36 -49.55 -5.50 37.98
CA LEU A 36 -49.02 -4.13 37.90
C LEU A 36 -48.86 -3.32 39.22
N ILE A 37 -47.62 -3.20 39.73
CA ILE A 37 -47.17 -2.02 40.46
C ILE A 37 -45.87 -1.51 39.81
N VAL A 38 -46.00 -0.40 39.08
CA VAL A 38 -44.90 0.37 38.50
C VAL A 38 -44.20 1.12 39.63
N VAL A 39 -42.94 0.80 39.90
CA VAL A 39 -42.07 1.65 40.73
C VAL A 39 -41.59 2.81 39.86
N CYS A 40 -41.96 4.03 40.25
CA CYS A 40 -41.75 5.27 39.51
C CYS A 40 -40.24 5.58 39.27
N PRO A 41 -39.80 5.90 38.03
CA PRO A 41 -38.41 6.30 37.71
C PRO A 41 -37.90 7.53 38.48
N CYS A 42 -38.82 8.38 38.94
CA CYS A 42 -38.52 9.58 39.72
C CYS A 42 -37.77 9.26 41.03
N ALA A 43 -37.99 8.07 41.61
CA ALA A 43 -37.35 7.67 42.86
C ALA A 43 -35.85 7.36 42.70
N ARG A 44 -35.42 6.85 41.53
CA ARG A 44 -33.99 6.59 41.25
C ARG A 44 -33.22 7.89 40.98
N ILE A 45 -33.84 8.83 40.27
CA ILE A 45 -33.25 10.14 39.97
C ILE A 45 -33.17 11.01 41.24
N ALA A 46 -34.22 10.99 42.08
CA ALA A 46 -34.20 11.67 43.38
C ALA A 46 -33.12 11.12 44.33
N CYS A 47 -32.82 9.82 44.27
CA CYS A 47 -31.70 9.22 45.02
C CYS A 47 -30.33 9.64 44.48
N ALA A 48 -30.16 9.79 43.16
CA ALA A 48 -28.89 10.19 42.54
C ALA A 48 -28.58 11.69 42.73
N LEU A 49 -29.61 12.54 42.75
CA LEU A 49 -29.48 14.01 42.92
C LEU A 49 -29.52 14.45 44.39
N ARG A 50 -29.83 13.55 45.33
CA ARG A 50 -29.93 13.81 46.78
C ARG A 50 -28.68 14.46 47.40
N PRO A 51 -27.44 14.08 47.03
CA PRO A 51 -26.23 14.71 47.57
C PRO A 51 -26.05 16.16 47.12
N TRP A 52 -26.69 16.58 46.03
CA TRP A 52 -26.55 17.91 45.44
C TRP A 52 -27.54 18.91 46.05
N PHE A 53 -28.79 18.50 46.30
CA PHE A 53 -29.82 19.35 46.93
C PHE A 53 -29.60 19.59 48.44
N GLN A 54 -28.98 18.65 49.17
CA GLN A 54 -28.66 18.85 50.59
C GLN A 54 -27.56 19.91 50.84
N ARG A 55 -26.92 20.42 49.78
CA ARG A 55 -25.81 21.38 49.86
C ARG A 55 -26.22 22.83 49.57
N PHE A 56 -27.45 23.09 49.12
CA PHE A 56 -27.89 24.43 48.69
C PHE A 56 -29.34 24.70 49.09
N GLU A 57 -29.55 25.63 50.03
CA GLU A 57 -30.85 26.26 50.26
C GLU A 57 -31.05 27.38 49.23
N HIS A 58 -31.78 27.11 48.14
CA HIS A 58 -32.25 28.14 47.21
C HIS A 58 -33.72 28.48 47.51
N PRO A 59 -34.14 29.75 47.58
CA PRO A 59 -35.45 30.13 48.14
C PRO A 59 -36.69 29.71 47.33
N THR A 60 -36.54 29.26 46.08
CA THR A 60 -37.64 29.00 45.13
C THR A 60 -37.75 27.58 44.58
N ILE A 61 -36.81 26.68 44.84
CA ILE A 61 -36.86 25.28 44.34
C ILE A 61 -36.74 24.35 45.53
N ARG A 62 -37.85 23.67 45.89
CA ARG A 62 -37.90 22.85 47.10
C ARG A 62 -38.02 21.34 46.83
N SER A 63 -38.34 20.93 45.60
CA SER A 63 -38.23 19.52 45.18
C SER A 63 -38.06 19.37 43.65
N VAL A 64 -37.67 18.17 43.20
CA VAL A 64 -37.60 17.79 41.77
C VAL A 64 -38.97 17.86 41.09
N GLU A 65 -40.05 17.78 41.86
CA GLU A 65 -41.43 17.77 41.36
C GLU A 65 -41.89 19.17 40.89
N ASP A 66 -41.28 20.24 41.39
CA ASP A 66 -41.60 21.63 41.02
C ASP A 66 -41.18 21.98 39.57
N CYS A 67 -40.18 21.28 39.01
CA CYS A 67 -39.68 21.54 37.65
C CYS A 67 -40.56 20.96 36.52
N PHE A 68 -41.52 20.09 36.83
CA PHE A 68 -42.19 19.26 35.82
C PHE A 68 -43.72 19.36 35.81
N TYR A 69 -44.29 20.38 36.47
CA TYR A 69 -45.74 20.62 36.42
C TYR A 69 -46.20 20.97 34.99
N GLY A 70 -46.93 20.04 34.34
CA GLY A 70 -47.69 20.30 33.11
C GLY A 70 -47.48 19.36 31.92
N LEU A 71 -46.56 18.39 31.98
CA LEU A 71 -46.29 17.50 30.84
C LEU A 71 -46.86 16.08 31.03
N PRO A 72 -47.49 15.46 30.00
CA PRO A 72 -47.97 14.08 30.08
C PRO A 72 -46.83 13.09 30.35
N ALA A 73 -47.06 12.10 31.22
CA ALA A 73 -46.04 11.18 31.76
C ALA A 73 -45.20 10.43 30.69
N CYS A 74 -45.74 10.21 29.49
CA CYS A 74 -45.05 9.58 28.37
C CYS A 74 -44.06 10.52 27.64
N HIS A 75 -44.33 11.83 27.62
CA HIS A 75 -43.36 12.81 27.12
C HIS A 75 -42.20 13.04 28.10
N LEU A 76 -42.47 12.95 29.41
CA LEU A 76 -41.44 13.09 30.43
C LEU A 76 -40.36 11.99 30.34
N LEU A 77 -40.75 10.75 29.99
CA LEU A 77 -39.81 9.63 29.89
C LEU A 77 -38.89 9.73 28.66
N ILE A 78 -39.44 10.14 27.52
CA ILE A 78 -38.66 10.30 26.27
C ILE A 78 -37.70 11.49 26.40
N TRP A 79 -38.16 12.61 26.96
CA TRP A 79 -37.30 13.79 27.17
C TRP A 79 -36.25 13.57 28.26
N THR A 80 -36.53 12.82 29.32
CA THR A 80 -35.53 12.55 30.38
C THR A 80 -34.44 11.56 29.94
N THR A 81 -34.77 10.60 29.06
CA THR A 81 -33.77 9.67 28.50
C THR A 81 -32.92 10.36 27.41
N LEU A 82 -33.55 11.11 26.50
CA LEU A 82 -32.84 11.94 25.51
C LEU A 82 -31.96 13.01 26.16
N ALA A 83 -32.40 13.60 27.28
CA ALA A 83 -31.60 14.58 28.02
C ALA A 83 -30.40 13.95 28.75
N ALA A 84 -30.52 12.71 29.24
CA ALA A 84 -29.42 12.01 29.89
C ALA A 84 -28.32 11.61 28.88
N ASP A 85 -28.72 11.06 27.72
CA ASP A 85 -27.77 10.69 26.67
C ASP A 85 -27.14 11.93 26.03
N ALA A 86 -27.91 13.00 25.81
CA ALA A 86 -27.37 14.28 25.32
C ALA A 86 -26.41 14.94 26.32
N LEU A 87 -26.66 14.79 27.63
CA LEU A 87 -25.77 15.30 28.67
C LEU A 87 -24.45 14.51 28.73
N ILE A 88 -24.49 13.19 28.52
CA ILE A 88 -23.28 12.35 28.43
C ILE A 88 -22.43 12.77 27.22
N VAL A 89 -23.05 12.90 26.05
CA VAL A 89 -22.35 13.36 24.83
C VAL A 89 -21.79 14.78 25.01
N PHE A 90 -22.54 15.69 25.63
CA PHE A 90 -22.06 17.04 25.95
C PHE A 90 -20.83 17.02 26.85
N LEU A 91 -20.84 16.21 27.91
CA LEU A 91 -19.72 16.08 28.84
C LEU A 91 -18.48 15.45 28.17
N ASP A 92 -18.68 14.46 27.29
CA ASP A 92 -17.58 13.85 26.53
C ASP A 92 -16.97 14.83 25.51
N VAL A 93 -17.78 15.68 24.87
CA VAL A 93 -17.31 16.76 23.99
C VAL A 93 -16.54 17.83 24.77
N CYS A 94 -17.07 18.28 25.91
CA CYS A 94 -16.35 19.21 26.79
C CYS A 94 -15.00 18.65 27.23
N LYS A 95 -14.96 17.35 27.57
CA LYS A 95 -13.72 16.65 27.92
C LYS A 95 -12.76 16.50 26.74
N PHE A 96 -13.28 16.30 25.52
CA PHE A 96 -12.47 16.18 24.30
C PHE A 96 -11.77 17.50 23.93
N PHE A 97 -12.45 18.64 24.12
CA PHE A 97 -11.92 19.96 23.80
C PHE A 97 -11.30 20.71 24.99
N ASP A 98 -11.19 20.05 26.16
CA ASP A 98 -10.71 20.63 27.43
C ASP A 98 -11.48 21.91 27.83
N LEU A 99 -12.79 21.88 27.62
CA LEU A 99 -13.73 22.97 27.91
C LEU A 99 -14.39 22.73 29.27
N ASP A 100 -14.57 23.79 30.07
CA ASP A 100 -15.31 23.72 31.32
C ASP A 100 -16.82 23.56 31.03
N PRO A 101 -17.43 22.40 31.34
CA PRO A 101 -18.84 22.16 31.05
C PRO A 101 -19.75 23.12 31.84
N TYR A 102 -19.31 23.66 32.98
CA TYR A 102 -20.09 24.64 33.74
C TYR A 102 -20.15 25.98 33.01
N VAL A 103 -19.03 26.46 32.48
CA VAL A 103 -18.99 27.74 31.73
C VAL A 103 -19.88 27.66 30.49
N ILE A 104 -19.84 26.53 29.76
CA ILE A 104 -20.67 26.35 28.57
C ILE A 104 -22.15 26.18 28.92
N PHE A 105 -22.47 25.46 30.01
CA PHE A 105 -23.84 25.28 30.46
C PHE A 105 -24.47 26.57 31.01
N ASP A 106 -23.70 27.42 31.68
CA ASP A 106 -24.15 28.71 32.21
C ASP A 106 -24.34 29.75 31.08
N THR A 107 -23.45 29.70 30.07
CA THR A 107 -23.62 30.46 28.82
C THR A 107 -24.83 29.96 28.00
N TRP A 108 -25.14 28.66 28.08
CA TRP A 108 -26.31 28.04 27.46
C TRP A 108 -27.62 28.51 28.08
N LEU A 109 -27.73 28.50 29.41
CA LEU A 109 -28.90 28.96 30.17
C LEU A 109 -29.24 30.44 29.91
N SER A 110 -28.23 31.26 29.65
CA SER A 110 -28.37 32.70 29.43
C SER A 110 -28.74 33.09 27.99
N SER A 111 -28.63 32.19 27.00
CA SER A 111 -28.74 32.53 25.55
C SER A 111 -30.11 32.31 24.89
N GLN A 112 -31.23 32.33 25.63
CA GLN A 112 -32.59 31.97 25.15
C GLN A 112 -32.86 32.05 23.62
N LYS A 113 -33.25 30.89 23.06
CA LYS A 113 -33.98 30.68 21.79
C LYS A 113 -33.26 31.10 20.50
N GLU A 114 -32.44 30.19 19.97
CA GLU A 114 -32.24 29.83 18.52
C GLU A 114 -30.99 28.95 18.34
N THR A 115 -30.11 28.91 19.34
CA THR A 115 -28.83 28.19 19.35
C THR A 115 -28.95 26.68 19.59
N LEU A 116 -29.97 26.21 20.34
CA LEU A 116 -30.14 24.80 20.71
C LEU A 116 -30.42 23.89 19.52
N GLY A 117 -31.28 24.33 18.59
CA GLY A 117 -31.54 23.59 17.36
C GLY A 117 -30.31 23.52 16.47
N THR A 118 -29.54 24.62 16.40
CA THR A 118 -28.36 24.75 15.54
C THR A 118 -27.15 23.98 16.07
N ILE A 119 -26.91 23.98 17.38
CA ILE A 119 -25.82 23.22 18.03
C ILE A 119 -26.16 21.74 18.12
N LEU A 120 -27.42 21.38 18.38
CA LEU A 120 -27.85 19.97 18.32
C LEU A 120 -27.84 19.47 16.88
N LEU A 121 -28.21 20.29 15.87
CA LEU A 121 -27.93 19.98 14.46
C LEU A 121 -26.42 19.88 14.21
N PHE A 122 -25.59 20.77 14.77
CA PHE A 122 -24.15 20.74 14.58
C PHE A 122 -23.53 19.47 15.18
N LEU A 123 -23.97 19.06 16.36
CA LEU A 123 -23.55 17.83 17.06
C LEU A 123 -24.13 16.55 16.42
N LEU A 124 -25.35 16.61 15.88
CA LEU A 124 -25.97 15.53 15.08
C LEU A 124 -25.44 15.49 13.63
N CYS A 125 -24.84 16.58 13.13
CA CYS A 125 -24.29 16.72 11.78
C CYS A 125 -22.76 16.83 11.76
N VAL A 126 -22.03 16.51 12.85
CA VAL A 126 -20.60 16.19 12.71
C VAL A 126 -20.54 14.85 11.97
N LYS A 127 -20.63 14.91 10.64
CA LYS A 127 -20.35 13.78 9.79
C LYS A 127 -18.91 13.40 10.10
N MET A 128 -18.72 12.25 10.75
CA MET A 128 -17.39 11.68 10.94
C MET A 128 -16.68 11.70 9.59
N GLU A 129 -15.44 12.20 9.60
CA GLU A 129 -14.63 12.26 8.39
C GLU A 129 -14.53 10.85 7.79
N GLU A 130 -14.73 10.73 6.47
CA GLU A 130 -14.60 9.45 5.79
C GLU A 130 -13.13 9.25 5.45
N ALA A 131 -12.52 8.21 6.02
CA ALA A 131 -11.07 7.99 5.91
C ALA A 131 -10.75 6.71 5.14
N ILE A 132 -9.66 6.77 4.36
CA ILE A 132 -9.05 5.64 3.70
C ILE A 132 -7.64 5.48 4.26
N VAL A 133 -7.28 4.26 4.65
CA VAL A 133 -5.94 3.97 5.16
C VAL A 133 -5.17 3.17 4.12
N LEU A 134 -3.96 3.62 3.79
CA LEU A 134 -3.07 2.96 2.85
C LEU A 134 -1.86 2.38 3.59
N TYR A 135 -1.46 1.15 3.28
CA TYR A 135 -0.35 0.47 3.96
C TYR A 135 0.63 -0.17 2.96
N PRO A 136 1.60 0.63 2.46
CA PRO A 136 2.63 0.13 1.56
C PRO A 136 3.67 -0.72 2.32
N SER A 137 4.25 -1.68 1.62
CA SER A 137 5.44 -2.40 2.08
C SER A 137 6.70 -1.53 1.93
N PRO A 138 7.81 -1.87 2.63
CA PRO A 138 9.06 -1.14 2.48
C PRO A 138 9.58 -1.22 1.04
N GLY A 139 10.04 -0.07 0.52
CA GLY A 139 10.60 0.05 -0.82
C GLY A 139 10.02 1.24 -1.57
N ARG A 140 10.91 2.00 -2.23
CA ARG A 140 10.55 3.24 -2.94
C ARG A 140 9.43 3.03 -3.97
N GLY A 141 9.47 1.93 -4.72
CA GLY A 141 8.44 1.61 -5.73
C GLY A 141 7.03 1.38 -5.16
N HIS A 142 6.93 0.66 -4.03
CA HIS A 142 5.67 0.39 -3.35
C HIS A 142 5.07 1.67 -2.75
N LEU A 143 5.90 2.44 -2.04
CA LEU A 143 5.47 3.69 -1.42
C LEU A 143 5.01 4.72 -2.46
N ILE A 144 5.79 4.97 -3.51
CA ILE A 144 5.44 5.96 -4.53
C ILE A 144 4.11 5.60 -5.19
N SER A 145 3.93 4.34 -5.60
CA SER A 145 2.69 3.89 -6.23
C SER A 145 1.49 4.10 -5.30
N MET A 146 1.66 3.83 -4.00
CA MET A 146 0.61 4.02 -2.99
C MET A 146 0.29 5.50 -2.74
N VAL A 147 1.31 6.37 -2.78
CA VAL A 147 1.13 7.83 -2.69
C VAL A 147 0.38 8.35 -3.92
N GLU A 148 0.73 7.91 -5.12
CA GLU A 148 0.05 8.31 -6.35
C GLU A 148 -1.40 7.80 -6.38
N LEU A 149 -1.68 6.62 -5.84
CA LEU A 149 -3.05 6.16 -5.58
C LEU A 149 -3.81 7.13 -4.66
N GLY A 150 -3.20 7.52 -3.54
CA GLY A 150 -3.81 8.48 -2.61
C GLY A 150 -4.10 9.83 -3.28
N LYS A 151 -3.14 10.38 -4.04
CA LYS A 151 -3.35 11.60 -4.82
C LYS A 151 -4.46 11.45 -5.85
N LEU A 152 -4.54 10.30 -6.54
CA LEU A 152 -5.59 10.02 -7.51
C LEU A 152 -6.98 10.06 -6.87
N ILE A 153 -7.14 9.38 -5.73
CA ILE A 153 -8.40 9.35 -4.99
C ILE A 153 -8.79 10.76 -4.55
N LEU A 154 -7.87 11.49 -3.89
CA LEU A 154 -8.14 12.85 -3.40
C LEU A 154 -8.47 13.85 -4.52
N LYS A 155 -7.81 13.72 -5.69
CA LYS A 155 -8.05 14.58 -6.85
C LYS A 155 -9.50 14.50 -7.34
N HIS A 156 -10.13 13.33 -7.28
CA HIS A 156 -11.48 13.10 -7.80
C HIS A 156 -12.54 13.02 -6.70
N HIS A 157 -12.11 12.72 -5.47
CA HIS A 157 -12.97 12.55 -4.30
C HIS A 157 -12.35 13.24 -3.08
N PRO A 158 -12.29 14.58 -3.07
CA PRO A 158 -11.60 15.37 -2.03
C PRO A 158 -12.29 15.32 -0.66
N SER A 159 -13.46 14.68 -0.57
CA SER A 159 -14.19 14.49 0.69
C SER A 159 -13.58 13.42 1.60
N PHE A 160 -12.67 12.59 1.09
CA PHE A 160 -11.96 11.61 1.91
C PHE A 160 -10.71 12.22 2.55
N SER A 161 -10.38 11.79 3.77
CA SER A 161 -9.02 11.88 4.27
C SER A 161 -8.26 10.60 3.94
N ILE A 162 -6.96 10.73 3.68
CA ILE A 162 -6.11 9.58 3.41
C ILE A 162 -4.92 9.57 4.37
N THR A 163 -4.72 8.44 5.04
CA THR A 163 -3.60 8.22 5.94
C THR A 163 -2.74 7.08 5.42
N ILE A 164 -1.48 7.36 5.11
CA ILE A 164 -0.49 6.35 4.73
C ILE A 164 0.27 5.92 5.97
N LEU A 165 0.14 4.65 6.34
CA LEU A 165 0.89 4.05 7.44
C LEU A 165 2.27 3.62 6.95
N ILE A 166 3.33 4.19 7.53
CA ILE A 166 4.72 3.89 7.15
C ILE A 166 5.33 2.93 8.16
N LEU A 167 5.87 1.82 7.66
CA LEU A 167 6.66 0.89 8.46
C LEU A 167 8.00 1.52 8.84
N SER A 168 8.21 1.74 10.13
CA SER A 168 9.52 2.14 10.66
C SER A 168 10.53 1.01 10.57
N LYS A 169 11.81 1.38 10.46
CA LYS A 169 12.91 0.43 10.55
C LYS A 169 12.86 -0.29 11.91
N PRO A 170 12.95 -1.63 11.95
CA PRO A 170 12.93 -2.37 13.21
C PRO A 170 14.19 -2.11 14.05
N ASN A 171 14.06 -2.19 15.38
CA ASN A 171 15.20 -2.18 16.28
C ASN A 171 15.83 -3.59 16.29
N THR A 172 17.01 -3.72 15.68
CA THR A 172 17.73 -5.00 15.61
C THR A 172 18.65 -5.17 16.81
N ASN A 173 18.53 -6.30 17.51
CA ASN A 173 19.46 -6.67 18.58
C ASN A 173 20.80 -7.13 17.96
N THR A 174 21.81 -6.26 17.95
CA THR A 174 23.13 -6.52 17.34
C THR A 174 24.04 -7.46 18.16
N ASN A 175 23.52 -8.07 19.23
CA ASN A 175 24.33 -8.89 20.15
C ASN A 175 24.44 -10.38 19.75
N THR A 176 23.79 -10.83 18.68
CA THR A 176 23.96 -12.20 18.16
C THR A 176 24.95 -12.23 17.01
N ALA A 177 26.11 -12.83 17.28
CA ALA A 177 27.23 -13.05 16.37
C ALA A 177 26.90 -13.98 15.19
N THR A 178 26.15 -13.48 14.20
CA THR A 178 26.27 -13.96 12.82
C THR A 178 26.86 -12.82 12.00
N GLY A 179 28.16 -12.90 11.72
CA GLY A 179 28.95 -11.88 11.01
C GLY A 179 28.60 -11.71 9.52
N SER A 180 27.32 -11.72 9.17
CA SER A 180 26.80 -11.31 7.87
C SER A 180 25.94 -10.09 8.09
N ASP A 181 26.30 -8.95 7.47
CA ASP A 181 25.47 -7.76 7.39
C ASP A 181 24.06 -8.16 6.90
N ILE A 182 23.09 -8.22 7.80
CA ILE A 182 21.71 -8.55 7.43
C ILE A 182 21.19 -7.39 6.61
N ALA A 183 21.04 -7.60 5.30
CA ALA A 183 20.47 -6.61 4.41
C ALA A 183 18.96 -6.52 4.70
N LEU A 184 18.60 -5.63 5.62
CA LEU A 184 17.21 -5.26 5.84
C LEU A 184 16.61 -4.71 4.55
N PRO A 185 15.27 -4.82 4.36
CA PRO A 185 14.59 -4.16 3.26
C PRO A 185 15.00 -2.68 3.15
N GLN A 186 14.98 -2.13 1.94
CA GLN A 186 15.23 -0.70 1.74
C GLN A 186 14.07 0.09 2.35
N TYR A 187 14.25 0.51 3.61
CA TYR A 187 13.42 1.51 4.26
C TYR A 187 13.62 2.88 3.62
N VAL A 188 12.75 3.83 3.99
CA VAL A 188 12.82 5.23 3.55
C VAL A 188 14.25 5.76 3.67
N ASP A 189 14.90 5.97 2.53
CA ASP A 189 16.19 6.64 2.43
C ASP A 189 16.02 8.17 2.38
N SER A 190 17.12 8.92 2.28
CA SER A 190 17.07 10.39 2.18
C SER A 190 16.21 10.87 1.01
N SER A 191 16.34 10.24 -0.16
CA SER A 191 15.56 10.59 -1.36
C SER A 191 14.06 10.37 -1.16
N THR A 192 13.70 9.28 -0.47
CA THR A 192 12.32 8.92 -0.18
C THR A 192 11.73 9.82 0.91
N ALA A 193 12.53 10.22 1.89
CA ALA A 193 12.13 11.16 2.92
C ALA A 193 11.84 12.55 2.34
N GLN A 194 12.69 13.02 1.41
CA GLN A 194 12.48 14.27 0.67
C GLN A 194 11.18 14.20 -0.15
N TYR A 195 10.96 13.09 -0.86
CA TYR A 195 9.70 12.87 -1.58
C TYR A 195 8.48 12.96 -0.66
N ILE A 196 8.49 12.29 0.51
CA ILE A 196 7.40 12.37 1.49
C ILE A 196 7.20 13.82 1.96
N ALA A 197 8.28 14.55 2.24
CA ALA A 197 8.21 15.95 2.67
C ALA A 197 7.55 16.85 1.60
N THR A 198 7.93 16.68 0.33
CA THR A 198 7.31 17.38 -0.80
C THR A 198 5.83 17.03 -0.95
N VAL A 199 5.45 15.77 -0.75
CA VAL A 199 4.03 15.36 -0.81
C VAL A 199 3.23 15.97 0.35
N LYS A 200 3.80 16.00 1.57
CA LYS A 200 3.15 16.64 2.73
C LYS A 200 2.90 18.13 2.51
N SER A 201 3.83 18.84 1.86
CA SER A 201 3.66 20.27 1.59
C SER A 201 2.66 20.56 0.46
N THR A 202 2.59 19.68 -0.54
CA THR A 202 1.74 19.88 -1.73
C THR A 202 0.33 19.29 -1.60
N THR A 203 0.13 18.28 -0.74
CA THR A 203 -1.16 17.59 -0.56
C THR A 203 -1.47 17.38 0.94
N PRO A 204 -1.93 18.40 1.68
CA PRO A 204 -2.16 18.31 3.14
C PRO A 204 -3.20 17.25 3.57
N SER A 205 -4.19 16.94 2.72
CA SER A 205 -5.19 15.89 2.98
C SER A 205 -4.64 14.46 2.89
N LEU A 206 -3.38 14.31 2.45
CA LEU A 206 -2.65 13.04 2.42
C LEU A 206 -1.63 13.04 3.57
N THR A 207 -1.98 12.37 4.66
CA THR A 207 -1.15 12.32 5.87
C THR A 207 -0.29 11.07 5.90
N PHE A 208 0.85 11.14 6.58
CA PHE A 208 1.76 10.01 6.78
C PHE A 208 1.96 9.77 8.27
N HIS A 209 1.70 8.54 8.70
CA HIS A 209 1.84 8.12 10.08
C HIS A 209 2.88 7.00 10.18
N ASN A 210 4.01 7.28 10.82
CA ASN A 210 5.03 6.27 11.06
C ASN A 210 4.58 5.38 12.22
N LEU A 211 4.44 4.08 11.95
CA LEU A 211 4.19 3.10 13.00
C LEU A 211 5.42 2.99 13.91
N PRO A 212 5.27 2.78 15.22
CA PRO A 212 6.39 2.54 16.12
C PRO A 212 7.29 1.40 15.61
N PRO A 213 8.62 1.47 15.81
CA PRO A 213 9.52 0.38 15.46
C PRO A 213 9.22 -0.85 16.31
N ILE A 214 9.51 -2.03 15.76
CA ILE A 214 9.44 -3.30 16.51
C ILE A 214 10.58 -3.30 17.54
N SER A 215 10.25 -3.42 18.83
CA SER A 215 11.21 -3.28 19.94
C SER A 215 12.28 -4.37 19.98
N GLU A 216 11.92 -5.61 19.64
CA GLU A 216 12.83 -6.76 19.64
C GLU A 216 12.66 -7.55 18.33
N PHE A 217 13.42 -7.18 17.30
CA PHE A 217 13.43 -7.91 16.04
C PHE A 217 14.74 -8.69 15.88
N THR A 218 14.64 -10.02 15.95
CA THR A 218 15.74 -10.93 15.61
C THR A 218 15.41 -11.57 14.26
N PRO A 219 16.08 -11.18 13.17
CA PRO A 219 15.84 -11.75 11.85
C PRO A 219 16.07 -13.27 11.88
N THR A 220 15.08 -14.04 11.46
CA THR A 220 15.17 -15.51 11.34
C THR A 220 15.72 -15.95 9.99
N THR A 221 16.04 -14.98 9.13
CA THR A 221 16.44 -15.15 7.73
C THR A 221 17.28 -13.97 7.29
N SER A 222 18.21 -14.21 6.36
CA SER A 222 18.97 -13.17 5.67
C SER A 222 18.33 -12.77 4.34
N SER A 223 17.23 -13.41 3.92
CA SER A 223 16.52 -13.11 2.67
C SER A 223 15.75 -11.79 2.79
N PRO A 224 16.12 -10.73 2.05
CA PRO A 224 15.39 -9.45 2.10
C PRO A 224 13.92 -9.60 1.69
N MET A 225 13.63 -10.56 0.79
CA MET A 225 12.28 -10.82 0.32
C MET A 225 11.40 -11.47 1.40
N GLU A 226 11.95 -12.37 2.21
CA GLU A 226 11.20 -12.92 3.36
C GLU A 226 10.98 -11.86 4.43
N LEU A 227 11.97 -10.97 4.65
CA LEU A 227 11.85 -9.85 5.58
C LEU A 227 10.72 -8.89 5.20
N ASN A 228 10.41 -8.72 3.91
CA ASN A 228 9.27 -7.93 3.46
C ASN A 228 7.91 -8.47 3.95
N TYR A 229 7.77 -9.77 4.20
CA TYR A 229 6.57 -10.36 4.80
C TYR A 229 6.64 -10.41 6.33
N ILE A 230 7.82 -10.75 6.86
CA ILE A 230 8.02 -10.94 8.30
C ILE A 230 7.85 -9.61 9.04
N ILE A 231 8.45 -8.52 8.57
CA ILE A 231 8.46 -7.25 9.31
C ILE A 231 7.05 -6.66 9.45
N PRO A 232 6.21 -6.54 8.39
CA PRO A 232 4.83 -6.13 8.57
C PRO A 232 4.06 -7.00 9.55
N ARG A 233 4.26 -8.33 9.51
CA ARG A 233 3.60 -9.29 10.40
C ARG A 233 3.96 -9.07 11.86
N PHE A 234 5.22 -8.84 12.18
CA PHE A 234 5.66 -8.52 13.54
C PHE A 234 5.14 -7.16 14.03
N ASN A 235 4.79 -6.26 13.10
CA ASN A 235 4.24 -4.94 13.43
C ASN A 235 2.71 -4.92 13.60
N ASN A 236 2.02 -6.06 13.51
CA ASN A 236 0.56 -6.14 13.53
C ASN A 236 -0.09 -5.53 14.80
N LEU A 237 0.57 -5.59 15.96
CA LEU A 237 0.07 -4.95 17.19
C LEU A 237 0.02 -3.42 17.06
N ASN A 238 1.08 -2.83 16.54
CA ASN A 238 1.16 -1.39 16.29
C ASN A 238 0.17 -0.96 15.19
N LEU A 239 0.05 -1.77 14.13
CA LEU A 239 -0.95 -1.56 13.08
C LEU A 239 -2.37 -1.58 13.65
N HIS A 240 -2.72 -2.57 14.47
CA HIS A 240 -4.03 -2.67 15.10
C HIS A 240 -4.35 -1.44 15.94
N GLN A 241 -3.39 -0.99 16.76
CA GLN A 241 -3.55 0.21 17.58
C GLN A 241 -3.75 1.47 16.72
N ALA A 242 -2.97 1.63 15.65
CA ALA A 242 -3.11 2.77 14.73
C ALA A 242 -4.48 2.79 14.05
N LEU A 243 -4.94 1.66 13.50
CA LEU A 243 -6.26 1.55 12.87
C LEU A 243 -7.39 1.85 13.87
N LYS A 244 -7.27 1.35 15.10
CA LYS A 244 -8.23 1.63 16.19
C LYS A 244 -8.25 3.10 16.59
N THR A 245 -7.09 3.76 16.64
CA THR A 245 -7.02 5.20 16.93
C THR A 245 -7.64 6.02 15.80
N ILE A 246 -7.40 5.67 14.54
CA ILE A 246 -8.00 6.38 13.41
C ILE A 246 -9.52 6.18 13.37
N SER A 247 -10.02 4.97 13.70
CA SER A 247 -11.46 4.69 13.71
C SER A 247 -12.22 5.42 14.82
N GLN A 248 -11.54 5.96 15.83
CA GLN A 248 -12.15 6.80 16.88
C GLN A 248 -12.53 8.19 16.39
N THR A 249 -11.85 8.70 15.35
CA THR A 249 -12.08 10.06 14.82
C THR A 249 -12.70 10.05 13.43
N SER A 250 -12.62 8.93 12.70
CA SER A 250 -13.03 8.83 11.30
C SER A 250 -13.77 7.53 10.99
N LYS A 251 -14.71 7.56 10.03
CA LYS A 251 -15.35 6.35 9.49
C LYS A 251 -14.40 5.75 8.46
N LEU A 252 -13.75 4.64 8.81
CA LEU A 252 -12.85 3.91 7.92
C LEU A 252 -13.64 3.23 6.80
N LYS A 253 -13.48 3.72 5.56
CA LYS A 253 -14.18 3.21 4.38
C LYS A 253 -13.43 2.10 3.66
N ALA A 254 -12.10 2.16 3.70
CA ALA A 254 -11.25 1.14 3.09
C ALA A 254 -9.89 1.10 3.77
N PHE A 255 -9.34 -0.10 3.84
CA PHE A 255 -7.95 -0.36 4.15
C PHE A 255 -7.27 -0.99 2.94
N ILE A 256 -6.35 -0.27 2.31
CA ILE A 256 -5.69 -0.70 1.07
C ILE A 256 -4.26 -1.11 1.42
N ILE A 257 -3.94 -2.38 1.22
CA ILE A 257 -2.66 -2.97 1.60
C ILE A 257 -1.84 -3.38 0.37
N ASP A 258 -0.53 -3.23 0.45
CA ASP A 258 0.39 -3.89 -0.48
C ASP A 258 0.39 -5.41 -0.25
N PHE A 259 0.70 -6.20 -1.28
CA PHE A 259 0.64 -7.66 -1.17
C PHE A 259 1.68 -8.27 -0.20
N PHE A 260 2.80 -7.60 0.06
CA PHE A 260 3.76 -8.05 1.09
C PHE A 260 3.22 -7.83 2.52
N CYS A 261 2.21 -7.00 2.68
CA CYS A 261 1.56 -6.71 3.96
C CYS A 261 0.36 -7.64 4.23
N ASP A 262 0.34 -8.85 3.65
CA ASP A 262 -0.79 -9.78 3.70
C ASP A 262 -1.30 -10.09 5.12
N ALA A 263 -0.39 -10.17 6.10
CA ALA A 263 -0.71 -10.39 7.51
C ALA A 263 -1.61 -9.28 8.12
N ALA A 264 -1.67 -8.10 7.50
CA ALA A 264 -2.54 -7.00 7.89
C ALA A 264 -4.02 -7.29 7.58
N PHE A 265 -4.29 -8.22 6.64
CA PHE A 265 -5.64 -8.63 6.28
C PHE A 265 -6.41 -9.15 7.50
N GLU A 266 -5.82 -10.05 8.28
CA GLU A 266 -6.46 -10.60 9.48
C GLU A 266 -6.70 -9.53 10.56
N VAL A 267 -5.76 -8.58 10.72
CA VAL A 267 -5.90 -7.46 11.68
C VAL A 267 -7.13 -6.61 11.37
N SER A 268 -7.35 -6.30 10.09
CA SER A 268 -8.48 -5.47 9.65
C SER A 268 -9.82 -6.22 9.70
N LYS A 269 -9.86 -7.46 9.20
CA LYS A 269 -11.09 -8.23 9.04
C LYS A 269 -11.60 -8.80 10.35
N THR A 270 -10.75 -9.49 11.10
CA THR A 270 -11.15 -10.26 12.28
C THR A 270 -11.29 -9.37 13.51
N ASN A 271 -10.50 -8.30 13.62
CA ASN A 271 -10.51 -7.45 14.82
C ASN A 271 -11.34 -6.17 14.69
N LEU A 272 -11.55 -5.65 13.46
CA LEU A 272 -12.14 -4.32 13.24
C LEU A 272 -13.26 -4.27 12.20
N GLY A 273 -13.45 -5.31 11.37
CA GLY A 273 -14.51 -5.35 10.35
C GLY A 273 -14.34 -4.33 9.22
N ILE A 274 -13.11 -3.87 8.94
CA ILE A 274 -12.84 -2.86 7.91
C ILE A 274 -12.77 -3.53 6.53
N PRO A 275 -13.42 -2.99 5.48
CA PRO A 275 -13.25 -3.46 4.11
C PRO A 275 -11.79 -3.36 3.65
N THR A 276 -11.20 -4.50 3.25
CA THR A 276 -9.77 -4.59 2.95
C THR A 276 -9.51 -4.97 1.50
N TYR A 277 -8.69 -4.16 0.85
CA TYR A 277 -8.38 -4.25 -0.57
C TYR A 277 -6.86 -4.44 -0.74
N TYR A 278 -6.46 -5.16 -1.78
CA TYR A 278 -5.05 -5.22 -2.16
C TYR A 278 -4.77 -4.23 -3.29
N PHE A 279 -3.70 -3.45 -3.14
CA PHE A 279 -3.13 -2.73 -4.27
C PHE A 279 -1.94 -3.50 -4.82
N TYR A 280 -2.15 -4.13 -5.98
CA TYR A 280 -1.15 -4.91 -6.67
C TYR A 280 -0.34 -4.00 -7.62
N THR A 281 0.92 -3.79 -7.27
CA THR A 281 1.84 -2.85 -7.92
C THR A 281 2.57 -3.44 -9.14
N SER A 282 2.05 -4.53 -9.69
CA SER A 282 2.43 -5.11 -11.00
C SER A 282 1.21 -5.18 -11.94
N GLY A 283 1.36 -5.75 -13.13
CA GLY A 283 0.28 -5.84 -14.14
C GLY A 283 -0.81 -6.85 -13.79
N ALA A 284 -2.00 -6.69 -14.40
CA ALA A 284 -3.12 -7.63 -14.24
C ALA A 284 -2.77 -9.04 -14.72
N SER A 285 -1.87 -9.17 -15.69
CA SER A 285 -1.44 -10.44 -16.24
C SER A 285 -0.55 -11.20 -15.24
N THR A 286 0.35 -10.54 -14.51
CA THR A 286 1.09 -11.24 -13.44
C THR A 286 0.20 -11.52 -12.23
N LEU A 287 -0.86 -10.72 -12.04
CA LEU A 287 -1.89 -11.01 -11.04
C LEU A 287 -2.67 -12.29 -11.35
N THR A 288 -2.96 -12.62 -12.62
CA THR A 288 -3.59 -13.92 -12.95
C THR A 288 -2.72 -15.07 -12.50
N ALA A 289 -1.41 -15.02 -12.80
CA ALA A 289 -0.45 -16.02 -12.36
C ALA A 289 -0.38 -16.13 -10.83
N PHE A 290 -0.47 -14.99 -10.14
CA PHE A 290 -0.38 -14.96 -8.69
C PHE A 290 -1.65 -15.51 -8.01
N LEU A 291 -2.84 -15.14 -8.47
CA LEU A 291 -4.11 -15.70 -7.99
C LEU A 291 -4.22 -17.20 -8.29
N TYR A 292 -3.74 -17.62 -9.47
CA TYR A 292 -3.77 -19.01 -9.90
C TYR A 292 -2.72 -19.91 -9.22
N LEU A 293 -1.82 -19.33 -8.41
CA LEU A 293 -0.78 -20.05 -7.69
C LEU A 293 -1.34 -21.17 -6.79
N SER A 294 -2.49 -20.97 -6.15
CA SER A 294 -3.17 -22.00 -5.36
C SER A 294 -3.59 -23.20 -6.21
N THR A 295 -4.13 -22.95 -7.41
CA THR A 295 -4.49 -24.02 -8.36
C THR A 295 -3.25 -24.76 -8.81
N LEU A 296 -2.19 -24.05 -9.23
CA LEU A 296 -0.93 -24.66 -9.65
C LEU A 296 -0.32 -25.51 -8.53
N HIS A 297 -0.38 -25.04 -7.28
CA HIS A 297 0.08 -25.80 -6.12
C HIS A 297 -0.67 -27.13 -5.96
N LYS A 298 -1.98 -27.15 -6.21
CA LYS A 298 -2.80 -28.36 -6.08
C LYS A 298 -2.64 -29.32 -7.25
N THR A 299 -2.50 -28.81 -8.47
CA THR A 299 -2.50 -29.62 -9.69
C THR A 299 -1.12 -30.12 -10.09
N MET A 300 -0.06 -29.49 -9.58
CA MET A 300 1.32 -29.88 -9.84
C MET A 300 1.92 -30.50 -8.59
N ASP A 301 2.87 -31.42 -8.73
CA ASP A 301 3.64 -32.03 -7.65
C ASP A 301 5.10 -31.55 -7.60
N LYS A 302 5.61 -31.03 -8.72
CA LYS A 302 6.98 -30.55 -8.88
C LYS A 302 7.12 -29.03 -8.64
N SER A 303 8.33 -28.63 -8.26
CA SER A 303 8.74 -27.23 -8.19
C SER A 303 9.07 -26.68 -9.59
N PHE A 304 8.89 -25.38 -9.84
CA PHE A 304 9.17 -24.81 -11.16
C PHE A 304 10.63 -24.97 -11.58
N LYS A 305 11.57 -24.95 -10.62
CA LYS A 305 12.99 -25.21 -10.87
C LYS A 305 13.27 -26.60 -11.47
N ASP A 306 12.38 -27.57 -11.25
CA ASP A 306 12.53 -28.96 -11.72
C ASP A 306 11.80 -29.22 -13.05
N LEU A 307 11.17 -28.19 -13.63
CA LEU A 307 10.33 -28.30 -14.83
C LEU A 307 10.98 -27.75 -16.10
N ASN A 308 12.21 -27.21 -16.01
CA ASN A 308 12.98 -26.68 -17.14
C ASN A 308 12.13 -25.76 -18.04
N HIS A 309 11.99 -26.10 -19.32
CA HIS A 309 11.25 -25.35 -20.34
C HIS A 309 9.79 -25.77 -20.49
N THR A 310 9.22 -26.51 -19.53
CA THR A 310 7.80 -26.89 -19.55
C THR A 310 6.95 -25.62 -19.59
N LEU A 311 5.94 -25.60 -20.47
CA LEU A 311 4.97 -24.52 -20.55
C LEU A 311 3.90 -24.71 -19.48
N ILE A 312 3.58 -23.63 -18.79
CA ILE A 312 2.55 -23.53 -17.76
C ILE A 312 1.41 -22.71 -18.34
N ASP A 313 0.23 -23.31 -18.38
CA ASP A 313 -1.00 -22.65 -18.82
C ASP A 313 -1.62 -21.87 -17.64
N ILE A 314 -1.73 -20.56 -17.81
CA ILE A 314 -2.32 -19.65 -16.82
C ILE A 314 -3.49 -18.92 -17.48
N PRO A 315 -4.70 -18.92 -16.86
CA PRO A 315 -5.84 -18.23 -17.42
C PRO A 315 -5.56 -16.76 -17.71
N GLY A 316 -5.87 -16.32 -18.94
CA GLY A 316 -5.67 -14.93 -19.36
C GLY A 316 -4.21 -14.54 -19.61
N PHE A 317 -3.27 -15.48 -19.62
CA PHE A 317 -1.85 -15.26 -19.93
C PHE A 317 -1.40 -16.15 -21.10
N PRO A 318 -0.43 -15.72 -21.93
CA PRO A 318 0.24 -16.62 -22.88
C PRO A 318 0.91 -17.82 -22.17
N PRO A 319 1.07 -18.99 -22.82
CA PRO A 319 1.80 -20.10 -22.21
C PRO A 319 3.21 -19.68 -21.77
N VAL A 320 3.52 -19.82 -20.48
CA VAL A 320 4.77 -19.35 -19.88
C VAL A 320 5.69 -20.49 -19.53
N LYS A 321 6.98 -20.37 -19.84
CA LYS A 321 7.97 -21.37 -19.41
C LYS A 321 8.08 -21.37 -17.89
N ALA A 322 8.20 -22.54 -17.28
CA ALA A 322 8.44 -22.66 -15.84
C ALA A 322 9.69 -21.87 -15.39
N SER A 323 10.72 -21.78 -16.25
CA SER A 323 11.91 -20.96 -16.03
C SER A 323 11.67 -19.44 -16.01
N ASP A 324 10.53 -18.98 -16.55
CA ASP A 324 10.12 -17.57 -16.55
C ASP A 324 9.26 -17.19 -15.33
N MET A 325 8.83 -18.19 -14.54
CA MET A 325 8.18 -17.92 -13.25
C MET A 325 9.14 -17.21 -12.30
N PRO A 326 8.65 -16.33 -11.41
CA PRO A 326 9.50 -15.63 -10.45
C PRO A 326 10.40 -16.59 -9.68
N LYS A 327 11.71 -16.30 -9.61
CA LYS A 327 12.70 -17.16 -8.91
C LYS A 327 12.31 -17.44 -7.46
N ASN A 328 11.63 -16.51 -6.81
CA ASN A 328 11.12 -16.64 -5.44
C ASN A 328 10.01 -17.70 -5.29
N LEU A 329 9.34 -18.06 -6.39
CA LEU A 329 8.34 -19.12 -6.44
C LEU A 329 8.91 -20.45 -6.93
N SER A 330 10.21 -20.49 -7.27
CA SER A 330 10.80 -21.62 -7.99
C SER A 330 10.87 -22.91 -7.18
N ASP A 331 10.96 -22.82 -5.85
CA ASP A 331 11.05 -23.93 -4.91
C ASP A 331 9.85 -23.96 -3.97
N ARG A 332 8.99 -24.97 -4.13
CA ARG A 332 7.75 -25.12 -3.35
C ARG A 332 7.97 -25.48 -1.89
N SER A 333 9.17 -25.97 -1.54
CA SER A 333 9.54 -26.29 -0.16
C SER A 333 10.06 -25.08 0.62
N SER A 334 10.29 -23.95 -0.06
CA SER A 334 10.80 -22.75 0.58
C SER A 334 9.73 -22.00 1.38
N LYS A 335 10.14 -21.35 2.49
CA LYS A 335 9.26 -20.45 3.26
C LYS A 335 8.74 -19.29 2.42
N LEU A 336 9.56 -18.79 1.50
CA LEU A 336 9.16 -17.70 0.63
C LEU A 336 8.00 -18.10 -0.29
N TYR A 337 8.04 -19.31 -0.86
CA TYR A 337 6.91 -19.85 -1.62
C TYR A 337 5.65 -19.97 -0.76
N GLU A 338 5.78 -20.43 0.49
CA GLU A 338 4.65 -20.49 1.44
C GLU A 338 4.03 -19.10 1.68
N PHE A 339 4.84 -18.06 1.87
CA PHE A 339 4.32 -16.68 1.99
C PHE A 339 3.51 -16.27 0.76
N PHE A 340 4.04 -16.46 -0.46
CA PHE A 340 3.30 -16.12 -1.67
C PHE A 340 2.00 -16.94 -1.82
N LEU A 341 2.02 -18.24 -1.51
CA LEU A 341 0.81 -19.08 -1.56
C LEU A 341 -0.25 -18.59 -0.57
N ASN A 342 0.16 -18.21 0.64
CA ASN A 342 -0.72 -17.63 1.65
C ASN A 342 -1.30 -16.29 1.18
N THR A 343 -0.46 -15.39 0.66
CA THR A 343 -0.90 -14.10 0.11
C THR A 343 -1.90 -14.29 -1.03
N SER A 344 -1.63 -15.18 -1.98
CA SER A 344 -2.56 -15.53 -3.07
C SER A 344 -3.94 -15.93 -2.54
N THR A 345 -3.96 -16.77 -1.50
CA THR A 345 -5.19 -17.22 -0.84
C THR A 345 -5.93 -16.08 -0.12
N LEU A 346 -5.20 -15.15 0.50
CA LEU A 346 -5.80 -13.99 1.20
C LEU A 346 -6.31 -12.93 0.21
N MET A 347 -5.60 -12.70 -0.89
CA MET A 347 -6.05 -11.81 -1.96
C MET A 347 -7.40 -12.26 -2.51
N ALA A 348 -7.59 -13.56 -2.74
CA ALA A 348 -8.88 -14.13 -3.18
C ALA A 348 -10.03 -13.89 -2.19
N LYS A 349 -9.75 -13.60 -0.92
CA LYS A 349 -10.76 -13.34 0.14
C LYS A 349 -11.00 -11.85 0.42
N SER A 350 -10.31 -10.97 -0.31
CA SER A 350 -10.39 -9.52 -0.13
C SER A 350 -11.66 -8.91 -0.70
N ASN A 351 -11.92 -7.64 -0.38
CA ASN A 351 -13.06 -6.89 -0.91
C ASN A 351 -12.83 -6.39 -2.35
N GLY A 352 -11.59 -6.43 -2.84
CA GLY A 352 -11.25 -6.04 -4.20
C GLY A 352 -9.74 -5.91 -4.43
N LEU A 353 -9.37 -5.95 -5.70
CA LEU A 353 -7.99 -5.91 -6.18
C LEU A 353 -7.80 -4.66 -7.04
N LEU A 354 -7.03 -3.70 -6.55
CA LEU A 354 -6.64 -2.51 -7.30
C LEU A 354 -5.35 -2.84 -8.06
N VAL A 355 -5.31 -2.52 -9.34
CA VAL A 355 -4.16 -2.82 -10.19
C VAL A 355 -3.69 -1.54 -10.87
N ASN A 356 -2.37 -1.30 -10.83
CA ASN A 356 -1.75 -0.20 -11.54
C ASN A 356 -1.61 -0.53 -13.04
N SER A 357 -2.74 -0.68 -13.73
CA SER A 357 -2.81 -0.96 -15.17
C SER A 357 -4.08 -0.35 -15.76
N ILE A 358 -4.24 -0.42 -17.07
CA ILE A 358 -5.45 -0.02 -17.80
C ILE A 358 -6.01 -1.21 -18.58
N GLU A 359 -7.32 -1.19 -18.82
CA GLU A 359 -8.03 -2.26 -19.52
C GLU A 359 -7.42 -2.59 -20.90
N LEU A 360 -7.01 -1.55 -21.63
CA LEU A 360 -6.41 -1.70 -22.95
C LEU A 360 -5.11 -2.52 -22.94
N PHE A 361 -4.32 -2.48 -21.87
CA PHE A 361 -3.02 -3.15 -21.81
C PHE A 361 -3.15 -4.67 -21.70
N GLU A 362 -4.11 -5.12 -20.91
CA GLU A 362 -4.17 -6.50 -20.42
C GLU A 362 -5.60 -7.08 -20.48
N PRO A 363 -6.32 -6.96 -21.62
CA PRO A 363 -7.75 -7.27 -21.68
C PRO A 363 -8.04 -8.75 -21.38
N LYS A 364 -7.16 -9.67 -21.80
CA LYS A 364 -7.34 -11.11 -21.55
C LYS A 364 -7.19 -11.46 -20.08
N ALA A 365 -6.19 -10.90 -19.40
CA ALA A 365 -5.95 -11.11 -17.99
C ALA A 365 -7.10 -10.56 -17.14
N ILE A 366 -7.53 -9.33 -17.43
CA ILE A 366 -8.64 -8.68 -16.73
C ILE A 366 -9.94 -9.47 -16.91
N LYS A 367 -10.20 -9.95 -18.14
CA LYS A 367 -11.35 -10.80 -18.40
C LYS A 367 -11.27 -12.13 -17.62
N ALA A 368 -10.12 -12.79 -17.61
CA ALA A 368 -9.95 -14.06 -16.87
C ALA A 368 -10.18 -13.91 -15.36
N ILE A 369 -9.70 -12.81 -14.77
CA ILE A 369 -9.95 -12.48 -13.35
C ILE A 369 -11.45 -12.22 -13.14
N SER A 370 -12.06 -11.39 -13.98
CA SER A 370 -13.48 -11.01 -13.86
C SER A 370 -14.43 -12.20 -14.07
N ASP A 371 -14.06 -13.15 -14.93
CA ASP A 371 -14.81 -14.39 -15.18
C ASP A 371 -14.59 -15.46 -14.10
N GLY A 372 -13.73 -15.20 -13.11
CA GLY A 372 -13.47 -16.11 -12.00
C GLY A 372 -12.54 -17.28 -12.34
N LEU A 373 -11.78 -17.22 -13.44
CA LEU A 373 -10.93 -18.33 -13.89
C LEU A 373 -9.65 -18.51 -13.07
N CYS A 374 -9.25 -17.48 -12.33
CA CYS A 374 -7.97 -17.48 -11.61
C CYS A 374 -8.05 -18.05 -10.19
N VAL A 375 -9.25 -18.19 -9.60
CA VAL A 375 -9.45 -18.73 -8.25
C VAL A 375 -10.39 -19.94 -8.34
N SER A 376 -9.84 -21.14 -8.14
CA SER A 376 -10.60 -22.39 -8.30
C SER A 376 -11.51 -22.73 -7.11
N ASP A 377 -11.20 -22.22 -5.91
CA ASP A 377 -11.88 -22.60 -4.67
C ASP A 377 -12.97 -21.60 -4.21
N GLY A 378 -13.29 -20.60 -5.02
CA GLY A 378 -14.23 -19.55 -4.62
C GLY A 378 -14.35 -18.40 -5.62
N PRO A 379 -15.20 -17.40 -5.31
CA PRO A 379 -15.34 -16.24 -6.17
C PRO A 379 -14.03 -15.45 -6.23
N THR A 380 -13.69 -14.97 -7.42
CA THR A 380 -12.60 -13.99 -7.57
C THR A 380 -13.12 -12.61 -7.15
N PRO A 381 -12.40 -11.86 -6.30
CA PRO A 381 -12.81 -10.51 -5.91
C PRO A 381 -12.80 -9.56 -7.11
N PRO A 382 -13.60 -8.46 -7.06
CA PRO A 382 -13.64 -7.51 -8.15
C PRO A 382 -12.27 -6.85 -8.38
N ILE A 383 -11.91 -6.67 -9.65
CA ILE A 383 -10.67 -6.02 -10.08
C ILE A 383 -10.94 -4.58 -10.54
N PHE A 384 -10.07 -3.65 -10.14
CA PHE A 384 -10.12 -2.24 -10.48
C PHE A 384 -8.80 -1.80 -11.13
N CYS A 385 -8.80 -1.68 -12.45
CA CYS A 385 -7.67 -1.17 -13.21
C CYS A 385 -7.70 0.36 -13.20
N ILE A 386 -6.93 0.98 -12.32
CA ILE A 386 -6.98 2.42 -12.00
C ILE A 386 -5.73 3.18 -12.44
N GLY A 387 -4.83 2.49 -13.15
CA GLY A 387 -3.59 3.06 -13.63
C GLY A 387 -3.75 4.00 -14.84
N PRO A 388 -2.63 4.48 -15.39
CA PRO A 388 -1.29 4.39 -14.82
C PRO A 388 -1.08 5.40 -13.68
N LEU A 389 -0.54 4.92 -12.57
CA LEU A 389 -0.09 5.69 -11.41
C LEU A 389 1.43 5.80 -11.50
N ILE A 390 1.90 6.81 -12.23
CA ILE A 390 3.32 7.13 -12.42
C ILE A 390 3.63 8.50 -11.80
N LEU A 391 4.88 8.73 -11.41
CA LEU A 391 5.33 10.07 -11.02
C LEU A 391 5.16 11.03 -12.21
N SER A 392 4.58 12.20 -11.97
CA SER A 392 4.58 13.27 -12.96
C SER A 392 5.97 13.89 -13.06
N SER A 393 6.42 14.19 -14.28
CA SER A 393 7.68 14.89 -14.55
C SER A 393 7.82 16.25 -13.84
N SER A 394 6.72 16.85 -13.38
CA SER A 394 6.72 18.09 -12.60
C SER A 394 7.15 17.93 -11.14
N ASN A 395 7.25 16.70 -10.63
CA ASN A 395 7.47 16.38 -9.22
C ASN A 395 8.84 15.71 -8.95
N GLU A 396 9.66 15.45 -9.98
CA GLU A 396 11.08 15.20 -9.76
C GLU A 396 11.71 16.53 -9.37
N ASP A 397 12.50 16.54 -8.29
CA ASP A 397 13.07 17.73 -7.66
C ASP A 397 13.51 18.75 -8.72
N LYS A 398 12.84 19.91 -8.74
CA LYS A 398 13.36 21.10 -9.42
C LYS A 398 14.55 21.58 -8.61
N ASP A 399 15.65 20.85 -8.67
CA ASP A 399 16.93 21.49 -8.49
C ASP A 399 17.03 22.58 -9.57
N ASP A 400 17.49 23.77 -9.19
CA ASP A 400 17.59 24.92 -10.08
C ASP A 400 18.55 24.65 -11.28
N ASP A 401 19.32 23.56 -11.24
CA ASP A 401 20.17 23.08 -12.32
C ASP A 401 19.63 21.79 -12.98
N GLU A 402 19.24 21.90 -14.25
CA GLU A 402 18.86 20.76 -15.10
C GLU A 402 20.00 19.71 -15.12
N HIS A 403 19.65 18.44 -14.82
CA HIS A 403 20.58 17.31 -14.76
C HIS A 403 21.39 17.17 -16.07
N GLU A 404 22.68 16.86 -15.98
CA GLU A 404 23.61 16.86 -17.13
C GLU A 404 23.16 15.99 -18.30
N CYS A 405 22.54 14.84 -18.03
CA CYS A 405 22.03 13.97 -19.08
C CYS A 405 20.85 14.59 -19.86
N LEU A 406 20.02 15.42 -19.23
CA LEU A 406 18.93 16.13 -19.89
C LEU A 406 19.51 17.22 -20.81
N LYS A 407 20.53 17.97 -20.34
CA LYS A 407 21.29 18.91 -21.18
C LYS A 407 21.89 18.22 -22.41
N TRP A 408 22.45 17.02 -22.24
CA TRP A 408 22.95 16.23 -23.36
C TRP A 408 21.84 15.81 -24.33
N LEU A 409 20.69 15.35 -23.81
CA LEU A 409 19.52 14.96 -24.63
C LEU A 409 18.94 16.12 -25.45
N ASN A 410 18.95 17.34 -24.92
CA ASN A 410 18.50 18.56 -25.62
C ASN A 410 19.26 18.81 -26.94
N SER A 411 20.50 18.31 -27.05
CA SER A 411 21.32 18.45 -28.26
C SER A 411 21.16 17.31 -29.27
N GLN A 412 20.37 16.28 -28.96
CA GLN A 412 20.22 15.10 -29.81
C GLN A 412 18.99 15.21 -30.74
N PRO A 413 19.03 14.61 -31.94
CA PRO A 413 17.87 14.54 -32.82
C PRO A 413 16.68 13.82 -32.17
N SER A 414 15.47 14.15 -32.61
CA SER A 414 14.25 13.53 -32.11
C SER A 414 14.28 12.00 -32.30
N GLN A 415 13.84 11.28 -31.27
CA GLN A 415 13.70 9.82 -31.26
C GLN A 415 14.95 9.03 -31.69
N SER A 416 16.13 9.59 -31.48
CA SER A 416 17.41 9.03 -31.93
C SER A 416 18.24 8.37 -30.83
N VAL A 417 17.87 8.57 -29.56
CA VAL A 417 18.62 8.07 -28.40
C VAL A 417 17.98 6.81 -27.83
N LEU A 418 18.77 5.76 -27.65
CA LEU A 418 18.43 4.58 -26.86
C LEU A 418 18.75 4.83 -25.39
N PHE A 419 17.75 4.75 -24.51
CA PHE A 419 17.98 4.83 -23.06
C PHE A 419 18.19 3.43 -22.48
N LEU A 420 19.14 3.26 -21.58
CA LEU A 420 19.38 2.01 -20.85
C LEU A 420 19.36 2.26 -19.35
N CYS A 421 18.38 1.68 -18.67
CA CYS A 421 18.26 1.75 -17.21
C CYS A 421 17.56 0.51 -16.65
N PHE A 422 18.11 -0.02 -15.56
CA PHE A 422 17.73 -1.32 -14.99
C PHE A 422 17.22 -1.20 -13.55
N GLY A 423 16.68 -0.03 -13.20
CA GLY A 423 16.14 0.26 -11.86
C GLY A 423 17.21 0.45 -10.78
N SER A 424 16.77 0.47 -9.52
CA SER A 424 17.65 0.66 -8.37
C SER A 424 18.40 -0.61 -7.95
N MET A 425 17.86 -1.79 -8.28
CA MET A 425 18.40 -3.09 -7.87
C MET A 425 19.06 -3.87 -9.00
N GLY A 426 18.89 -3.44 -10.26
CA GLY A 426 19.52 -4.09 -11.40
C GLY A 426 21.04 -3.91 -11.37
N LEU A 427 21.77 -5.02 -11.26
CA LEU A 427 23.22 -5.06 -11.26
C LEU A 427 23.71 -6.09 -12.27
N PHE A 428 24.81 -5.75 -12.96
CA PHE A 428 25.45 -6.62 -13.92
C PHE A 428 26.88 -6.95 -13.51
N SER A 429 27.36 -8.11 -13.92
CA SER A 429 28.79 -8.45 -13.77
C SER A 429 29.64 -7.56 -14.68
N ALA A 430 30.91 -7.36 -14.32
CA ALA A 430 31.85 -6.65 -15.20
C ALA A 430 31.97 -7.29 -16.60
N LYS A 431 31.83 -8.63 -16.69
CA LYS A 431 31.78 -9.35 -17.97
C LYS A 431 30.59 -8.87 -18.81
N GLN A 432 29.39 -8.83 -18.24
CA GLN A 432 28.19 -8.39 -18.95
C GLN A 432 28.24 -6.91 -19.33
N LEU A 433 28.76 -6.03 -18.48
CA LEU A 433 28.93 -4.60 -18.81
C LEU A 433 29.89 -4.40 -20.00
N ARG A 434 30.93 -5.22 -20.13
CA ARG A 434 31.81 -5.20 -21.31
C ARG A 434 31.09 -5.62 -22.60
N GLU A 435 30.31 -6.70 -22.55
CA GLU A 435 29.47 -7.11 -23.70
C GLU A 435 28.46 -6.03 -24.08
N MET A 436 27.83 -5.39 -23.09
CA MET A 436 26.90 -4.28 -23.32
C MET A 436 27.59 -3.11 -24.03
N ALA A 437 28.78 -2.72 -23.56
CA ALA A 437 29.56 -1.65 -24.18
C ALA A 437 29.93 -1.98 -25.63
N VAL A 438 30.35 -3.22 -25.91
CA VAL A 438 30.65 -3.68 -27.28
C VAL A 438 29.41 -3.60 -28.17
N GLY A 439 28.26 -4.11 -27.70
CA GLY A 439 27.01 -4.07 -28.47
C GLY A 439 26.52 -2.65 -28.76
N LEU A 440 26.61 -1.76 -27.77
CA LEU A 440 26.28 -0.34 -27.94
C LEU A 440 27.22 0.35 -28.92
N GLU A 441 28.53 0.16 -28.77
CA GLU A 441 29.54 0.75 -29.66
C GLU A 441 29.33 0.32 -31.11
N ASN A 442 29.15 -0.98 -31.34
CA ASN A 442 28.98 -1.56 -32.67
C ASN A 442 27.65 -1.20 -33.32
N SER A 443 26.59 -0.97 -32.53
CA SER A 443 25.28 -0.57 -33.08
C SER A 443 25.31 0.75 -33.85
N GLY A 444 26.28 1.62 -33.54
CA GLY A 444 26.38 2.97 -34.09
C GLY A 444 25.25 3.91 -33.64
N GLN A 445 24.31 3.46 -32.81
CA GLN A 445 23.20 4.27 -32.32
C GLN A 445 23.63 5.20 -31.20
N ARG A 446 22.88 6.30 -31.01
CA ARG A 446 23.08 7.15 -29.83
C ARG A 446 22.51 6.47 -28.61
N PHE A 447 23.17 6.60 -27.47
CA PHE A 447 22.71 5.98 -26.24
C PHE A 447 22.93 6.85 -25.00
N LEU A 448 22.00 6.74 -24.06
CA LEU A 448 22.13 7.23 -22.69
C LEU A 448 22.08 6.00 -21.78
N TRP A 449 23.18 5.72 -21.06
CA TRP A 449 23.30 4.50 -20.27
C TRP A 449 23.58 4.82 -18.80
N VAL A 450 22.67 4.39 -17.92
CA VAL A 450 22.89 4.41 -16.47
C VAL A 450 23.66 3.17 -16.06
N VAL A 451 24.89 3.35 -15.58
CA VAL A 451 25.77 2.26 -15.13
C VAL A 451 25.85 2.30 -13.61
N ARG A 452 25.72 1.12 -13.00
CA ARG A 452 25.96 0.89 -11.57
C ARG A 452 27.22 0.07 -11.37
N ASN A 453 27.89 0.27 -10.24
CA ASN A 453 29.09 -0.48 -9.89
C ASN A 453 28.76 -1.98 -9.78
N PRO A 454 29.54 -2.88 -10.44
CA PRO A 454 29.33 -4.32 -10.36
C PRO A 454 29.31 -4.85 -8.91
N PRO A 455 28.55 -5.93 -8.63
CA PRO A 455 28.53 -6.53 -7.30
C PRO A 455 29.91 -6.89 -6.75
N GLN A 456 30.84 -7.30 -7.63
CA GLN A 456 32.21 -7.68 -7.26
C GLN A 456 33.10 -6.50 -6.84
N ASN A 457 32.68 -5.26 -7.12
CA ASN A 457 33.45 -4.05 -6.90
C ASN A 457 32.76 -3.06 -5.95
N LYS A 458 31.74 -3.50 -5.18
CA LYS A 458 30.94 -2.61 -4.31
C LYS A 458 31.76 -1.77 -3.33
N GLU A 459 32.92 -2.26 -2.89
CA GLU A 459 33.80 -1.56 -1.94
C GLU A 459 34.86 -0.66 -2.62
N LYS A 460 34.97 -0.72 -3.96
CA LYS A 460 35.90 0.11 -4.73
C LYS A 460 35.22 1.38 -5.21
N GLU A 461 36.00 2.44 -5.34
CA GLU A 461 35.54 3.67 -5.98
C GLU A 461 35.00 3.38 -7.39
N PHE A 462 33.85 3.95 -7.71
CA PHE A 462 33.15 3.63 -8.95
C PHE A 462 33.83 4.30 -10.17
N ASN A 463 34.75 3.55 -10.77
CA ASN A 463 35.53 3.96 -11.93
C ASN A 463 35.05 3.28 -13.23
N LEU A 464 34.48 4.07 -14.14
CA LEU A 464 33.97 3.57 -15.42
C LEU A 464 35.09 3.05 -16.34
N ASP A 465 36.28 3.66 -16.31
CA ASP A 465 37.41 3.28 -17.16
C ASP A 465 37.99 1.90 -16.82
N GLU A 466 37.80 1.43 -15.57
CA GLU A 466 38.19 0.09 -15.14
C GLU A 466 37.16 -0.99 -15.49
N ILE A 467 35.88 -0.59 -15.59
CA ILE A 467 34.76 -1.51 -15.77
C ILE A 467 34.46 -1.71 -17.26
N LEU A 468 34.51 -0.63 -18.03
CA LEU A 468 34.21 -0.62 -19.47
C LEU A 468 35.45 -0.94 -20.30
N PRO A 469 35.29 -1.35 -21.58
CA PRO A 469 36.43 -1.57 -22.47
C PRO A 469 37.31 -0.32 -22.58
N LYS A 470 38.64 -0.50 -22.55
CA LYS A 470 39.60 0.61 -22.60
C LYS A 470 39.30 1.57 -23.76
N GLY A 471 39.12 2.85 -23.46
CA GLY A 471 38.85 3.91 -24.45
C GLY A 471 37.41 3.96 -24.97
N PHE A 472 36.48 3.15 -24.43
CA PHE A 472 35.08 3.14 -24.85
C PHE A 472 34.41 4.53 -24.75
N LEU A 473 34.59 5.22 -23.62
CA LEU A 473 34.01 6.55 -23.40
C LEU A 473 34.50 7.55 -24.47
N GLU A 474 35.80 7.53 -24.78
CA GLU A 474 36.39 8.40 -25.79
C GLU A 474 35.92 8.07 -27.22
N ARG A 475 35.81 6.78 -27.57
CA ARG A 475 35.34 6.35 -28.90
C ARG A 475 33.85 6.57 -29.14
N THR A 476 33.08 6.78 -28.08
CA THR A 476 31.63 6.96 -28.14
C THR A 476 31.16 8.36 -27.73
N LYS A 477 32.05 9.26 -27.33
CA LYS A 477 31.72 10.59 -26.78
C LYS A 477 30.83 11.47 -27.66
N ASP A 478 30.82 11.23 -28.98
CA ASP A 478 30.00 11.96 -29.95
C ASP A 478 28.53 11.50 -30.00
N ARG A 479 28.25 10.30 -29.48
CA ARG A 479 26.93 9.65 -29.59
C ARG A 479 26.44 8.96 -28.30
N GLY A 480 27.31 8.76 -27.32
CA GLY A 480 27.02 8.07 -26.07
C GLY A 480 27.20 8.98 -24.86
N PHE A 481 26.29 8.86 -23.90
CA PHE A 481 26.42 9.49 -22.58
C PHE A 481 26.23 8.43 -21.49
N VAL A 482 27.19 8.32 -20.57
CA VAL A 482 27.18 7.31 -19.50
C VAL A 482 27.03 8.02 -18.15
N VAL A 483 25.94 7.74 -17.46
CA VAL A 483 25.63 8.31 -16.14
C VAL A 483 25.94 7.30 -15.06
N LYS A 484 26.56 7.75 -13.96
CA LYS A 484 26.81 6.91 -12.79
C LYS A 484 25.57 6.83 -11.90
N GLU A 485 25.20 5.62 -11.53
CA GLU A 485 24.20 5.25 -10.52
C GLU A 485 22.74 5.60 -10.81
N TRP A 486 22.42 6.84 -11.18
CA TRP A 486 21.03 7.32 -11.27
C TRP A 486 20.84 8.36 -12.36
N ALA A 487 19.65 8.40 -12.95
CA ALA A 487 19.17 9.45 -13.83
C ALA A 487 17.67 9.71 -13.57
N PRO A 488 17.16 10.92 -13.85
CA PRO A 488 15.74 11.25 -13.72
C PRO A 488 14.93 10.52 -14.80
N GLN A 489 14.61 9.25 -14.55
CA GLN A 489 14.09 8.32 -15.55
C GLN A 489 12.79 8.81 -16.20
N VAL A 490 11.87 9.41 -15.43
CA VAL A 490 10.62 9.94 -15.97
C VAL A 490 10.89 11.09 -16.93
N ALA A 491 11.77 12.03 -16.54
CA ALA A 491 12.16 13.14 -17.42
C ALA A 491 12.90 12.66 -18.68
N VAL A 492 13.80 11.68 -18.55
CA VAL A 492 14.52 11.08 -19.69
C VAL A 492 13.55 10.40 -20.65
N LEU A 493 12.68 9.52 -20.18
CA LEU A 493 11.71 8.82 -21.04
C LEU A 493 10.75 9.79 -21.73
N SER A 494 10.38 10.87 -21.06
CA SER A 494 9.50 11.92 -21.62
C SER A 494 10.21 12.83 -22.63
N HIS A 495 11.53 12.76 -22.75
CA HIS A 495 12.30 13.62 -23.62
C HIS A 495 12.13 13.24 -25.10
N GLY A 496 11.84 14.22 -25.97
CA GLY A 496 11.53 13.98 -27.39
C GLY A 496 12.67 13.36 -28.23
N SER A 497 13.89 13.36 -27.71
CA SER A 497 15.06 12.69 -28.32
C SER A 497 15.15 11.20 -28.01
N VAL A 498 14.47 10.69 -26.97
CA VAL A 498 14.48 9.27 -26.64
C VAL A 498 13.58 8.51 -27.62
N GLY A 499 14.16 7.50 -28.27
CA GLY A 499 13.51 6.68 -29.28
C GLY A 499 13.29 5.23 -28.87
N GLY A 500 13.94 4.76 -27.81
CA GLY A 500 13.82 3.38 -27.35
C GLY A 500 14.39 3.22 -25.95
N PHE A 501 13.97 2.15 -25.27
CA PHE A 501 14.35 1.89 -23.89
C PHE A 501 14.76 0.42 -23.65
N VAL A 502 16.01 0.17 -23.28
CA VAL A 502 16.44 -1.13 -22.75
C VAL A 502 16.14 -1.16 -21.26
N THR A 503 15.25 -2.06 -20.87
CA THR A 503 14.70 -2.08 -19.51
C THR A 503 14.72 -3.47 -18.90
N HIS A 504 14.95 -3.49 -17.60
CA HIS A 504 14.71 -4.66 -16.74
C HIS A 504 13.26 -5.12 -16.67
N CYS A 505 12.30 -4.44 -17.30
CA CYS A 505 10.88 -4.81 -17.33
C CYS A 505 10.17 -4.74 -15.96
N GLY A 506 10.70 -3.96 -15.00
CA GLY A 506 9.95 -3.61 -13.79
C GLY A 506 8.69 -2.83 -14.17
N TRP A 507 7.54 -3.17 -13.58
CA TRP A 507 6.24 -2.68 -14.05
C TRP A 507 6.12 -1.16 -14.06
N ASN A 508 6.64 -0.46 -13.05
CA ASN A 508 6.66 1.01 -13.04
C ASN A 508 7.42 1.59 -14.24
N SER A 509 8.58 1.05 -14.58
CA SER A 509 9.36 1.51 -15.73
C SER A 509 8.70 1.17 -17.07
N VAL A 510 7.97 0.06 -17.12
CA VAL A 510 7.12 -0.29 -18.27
C VAL A 510 6.01 0.73 -18.45
N LEU A 511 5.28 1.07 -17.38
CA LEU A 511 4.24 2.08 -17.41
C LEU A 511 4.79 3.44 -17.83
N GLU A 512 5.91 3.88 -17.24
CA GLU A 512 6.57 5.15 -17.60
C GLU A 512 6.87 5.23 -19.09
N ALA A 513 7.43 4.16 -19.69
CA ALA A 513 7.79 4.14 -21.11
C ALA A 513 6.56 4.08 -22.04
N ILE A 514 5.57 3.25 -21.71
CA ILE A 514 4.36 3.09 -22.53
C ILE A 514 3.50 4.36 -22.49
N CYS A 515 3.44 5.05 -21.34
CA CYS A 515 2.70 6.31 -21.20
C CYS A 515 3.21 7.43 -22.10
N VAL A 516 4.46 7.35 -22.57
CA VAL A 516 5.06 8.30 -23.51
C VAL A 516 5.31 7.68 -24.89
N GLY A 517 4.89 6.43 -25.11
CA GLY A 517 4.98 5.74 -26.39
C GLY A 517 6.40 5.34 -26.80
N VAL A 518 7.29 5.09 -25.84
CA VAL A 518 8.66 4.63 -26.10
C VAL A 518 8.69 3.10 -26.20
N PRO A 519 9.14 2.52 -27.32
CA PRO A 519 9.26 1.07 -27.47
C PRO A 519 10.46 0.52 -26.69
N MET A 520 10.46 -0.78 -26.40
CA MET A 520 11.41 -1.37 -25.44
C MET A 520 12.24 -2.53 -26.00
N ILE A 521 13.44 -2.72 -25.44
CA ILE A 521 14.14 -4.00 -25.44
C ILE A 521 14.03 -4.55 -24.01
N ALA A 522 13.40 -5.71 -23.89
CA ALA A 522 13.04 -6.33 -22.64
C ALA A 522 14.17 -7.24 -22.15
N TRP A 523 14.81 -6.86 -21.04
CA TRP A 523 15.95 -7.54 -20.44
C TRP A 523 15.73 -7.85 -18.94
N PRO A 524 14.86 -8.81 -18.60
CA PRO A 524 14.44 -9.04 -17.22
C PRO A 524 15.53 -9.61 -16.33
N LEU A 525 15.59 -9.17 -15.06
CA LEU A 525 16.62 -9.56 -14.10
C LEU A 525 16.05 -10.35 -12.92
N TYR A 526 15.02 -9.84 -12.26
CA TYR A 526 14.47 -10.35 -10.99
C TYR A 526 12.94 -10.21 -10.90
N ALA A 527 12.37 -10.59 -9.75
CA ALA A 527 10.92 -10.55 -9.48
C ALA A 527 10.09 -11.17 -10.62
N GLU A 528 9.00 -10.51 -11.02
CA GLU A 528 8.07 -10.93 -12.07
C GLU A 528 8.47 -10.44 -13.48
N GLN A 529 9.65 -9.83 -13.63
CA GLN A 529 10.07 -9.17 -14.87
C GLN A 529 10.09 -10.09 -16.09
N ARG A 530 10.36 -11.39 -15.89
CA ARG A 530 10.32 -12.40 -16.97
C ARG A 530 8.90 -12.61 -17.49
N LEU A 531 7.90 -12.58 -16.62
CA LEU A 531 6.49 -12.59 -17.02
C LEU A 531 6.13 -11.28 -17.75
N ASN A 532 6.59 -10.13 -17.24
CA ASN A 532 6.37 -8.84 -17.91
C ASN A 532 6.97 -8.83 -19.32
N ARG A 533 8.17 -9.41 -19.54
CA ARG A 533 8.76 -9.58 -20.88
C ARG A 533 7.81 -10.33 -21.81
N VAL A 534 7.24 -11.46 -21.37
CA VAL A 534 6.30 -12.26 -22.17
C VAL A 534 5.11 -11.40 -22.57
N LEU A 535 4.50 -10.65 -21.65
CA LEU A 535 3.41 -9.73 -21.97
C LEU A 535 3.82 -8.67 -23.02
N LEU A 536 4.97 -8.03 -22.82
CA LEU A 536 5.45 -6.95 -23.69
C LEU A 536 5.74 -7.40 -25.13
N VAL A 537 6.31 -8.60 -25.26
CA VAL A 537 6.78 -9.14 -26.54
C VAL A 537 5.70 -9.98 -27.24
N GLU A 538 4.94 -10.78 -26.49
CA GLU A 538 3.99 -11.73 -27.08
C GLU A 538 2.59 -11.15 -27.26
N GLU A 539 2.12 -10.31 -26.35
CA GLU A 539 0.75 -9.79 -26.38
C GLU A 539 0.68 -8.32 -26.78
N MET A 540 1.43 -7.45 -26.10
CA MET A 540 1.39 -6.01 -26.37
C MET A 540 2.11 -5.64 -27.67
N LYS A 541 3.16 -6.38 -28.03
CA LYS A 541 4.01 -6.14 -29.21
C LYS A 541 4.68 -4.76 -29.17
N VAL A 542 5.07 -4.30 -27.99
CA VAL A 542 5.73 -2.99 -27.77
C VAL A 542 7.23 -3.11 -27.53
N GLY A 543 7.77 -4.33 -27.53
CA GLY A 543 9.19 -4.53 -27.34
C GLY A 543 9.74 -5.83 -27.91
N LEU A 544 11.06 -5.93 -27.85
CA LEU A 544 11.86 -7.05 -28.34
C LEU A 544 12.48 -7.78 -27.16
N GLU A 545 12.56 -9.11 -27.23
CA GLU A 545 13.32 -9.89 -26.24
C GLU A 545 14.80 -9.99 -26.63
N LEU A 546 15.66 -10.00 -25.61
CA LEU A 546 17.06 -10.43 -25.76
C LEU A 546 17.18 -11.93 -25.53
N LYS A 547 18.07 -12.55 -26.30
CA LYS A 547 18.47 -13.94 -26.09
C LYS A 547 19.65 -14.01 -25.12
N GLU A 548 19.45 -14.74 -24.03
CA GLU A 548 20.50 -15.10 -23.08
C GLU A 548 21.16 -16.42 -23.53
N LEU A 549 22.48 -16.52 -23.34
CA LEU A 549 23.22 -17.78 -23.40
C LEU A 549 22.89 -18.65 -22.17
N GLU A 550 23.34 -19.90 -22.16
CA GLU A 550 23.06 -20.83 -21.05
C GLU A 550 23.55 -20.33 -19.68
N ASP A 551 24.62 -19.51 -19.65
CA ASP A 551 25.15 -18.90 -18.43
C ASP A 551 24.42 -17.60 -18.02
N GLY A 552 23.36 -17.21 -18.75
CA GLY A 552 22.60 -15.97 -18.55
C GLY A 552 23.25 -14.72 -19.14
N LEU A 553 24.38 -14.85 -19.84
CA LEU A 553 25.04 -13.74 -20.52
C LEU A 553 24.30 -13.38 -21.81
N VAL A 554 24.14 -12.08 -22.08
CA VAL A 554 23.76 -11.59 -23.42
C VAL A 554 25.03 -11.10 -24.11
N SER A 555 25.29 -11.61 -25.32
CA SER A 555 26.45 -11.18 -26.10
C SER A 555 26.28 -9.76 -26.63
N GLY A 556 27.41 -9.09 -26.88
CA GLY A 556 27.43 -7.79 -27.55
C GLY A 556 26.74 -7.85 -28.92
N GLU A 557 26.88 -8.95 -29.65
CA GLU A 557 26.23 -9.18 -30.96
C GLU A 557 24.69 -9.22 -30.85
N GLU A 558 24.14 -9.90 -29.84
CA GLU A 558 22.68 -9.94 -29.63
C GLU A 558 22.17 -8.55 -29.24
N LEU A 559 22.88 -7.84 -28.35
CA LEU A 559 22.47 -6.48 -27.98
C LEU A 559 22.55 -5.55 -29.19
N GLU A 560 23.65 -5.55 -29.94
CA GLU A 560 23.81 -4.77 -31.17
C GLU A 560 22.63 -4.99 -32.11
N LYS A 561 22.32 -6.27 -32.39
CA LYS A 561 21.23 -6.65 -33.28
C LYS A 561 19.90 -6.06 -32.82
N ARG A 562 19.54 -6.22 -31.54
CA ARG A 562 18.25 -5.70 -31.02
C ARG A 562 18.20 -4.18 -31.01
N VAL A 563 19.32 -3.53 -30.73
CA VAL A 563 19.41 -2.07 -30.79
C VAL A 563 19.20 -1.56 -32.21
N ARG A 564 19.83 -2.19 -33.20
CA ARG A 564 19.61 -1.87 -34.62
C ARG A 564 18.16 -2.10 -35.04
N GLU A 565 17.59 -3.26 -34.72
CA GLU A 565 16.18 -3.60 -34.99
C GLU A 565 15.21 -2.57 -34.39
N LEU A 566 15.48 -2.02 -33.20
CA LEU A 566 14.62 -1.04 -32.52
C LEU A 566 14.80 0.40 -33.05
N MET A 567 16.01 0.77 -33.49
CA MET A 567 16.38 2.18 -33.69
C MET A 567 16.58 2.59 -35.16
N GLU A 568 16.99 1.69 -36.05
CA GLU A 568 17.27 2.01 -37.45
C GLU A 568 16.00 2.37 -38.25
N SER A 569 16.06 3.44 -39.05
CA SER A 569 14.88 3.99 -39.76
C SER A 569 14.19 2.98 -40.67
N GLU A 570 14.97 2.18 -41.39
CA GLU A 570 14.50 1.18 -42.36
C GLU A 570 14.01 -0.12 -41.71
N SER A 571 14.10 -0.25 -40.39
CA SER A 571 13.65 -1.44 -39.69
C SER A 571 12.12 -1.52 -39.63
N GLU A 572 11.55 -2.53 -40.27
CA GLU A 572 10.12 -2.86 -40.16
C GLU A 572 9.73 -3.22 -38.72
N VAL A 573 10.64 -3.82 -37.97
CA VAL A 573 10.45 -4.13 -36.55
C VAL A 573 10.27 -2.83 -35.77
N ARG A 574 11.14 -1.83 -35.99
CA ARG A 574 11.02 -0.50 -35.37
C ARG A 574 9.67 0.14 -35.68
N ARG A 575 9.24 0.11 -36.93
CA ARG A 575 7.95 0.68 -37.36
C ARG A 575 6.79 0.03 -36.60
N ALA A 576 6.75 -1.30 -36.57
CA ALA A 576 5.68 -2.05 -35.90
C ALA A 576 5.62 -1.79 -34.38
N VAL A 577 6.75 -1.85 -33.67
CA VAL A 577 6.75 -1.66 -32.21
C VAL A 577 6.45 -0.21 -31.81
N ARG A 578 6.86 0.78 -32.62
CA ARG A 578 6.55 2.21 -32.38
C ARG A 578 5.09 2.53 -32.65
N GLU A 579 4.49 1.94 -33.67
CA GLU A 579 3.05 2.06 -33.94
C GLU A 579 2.26 1.50 -32.76
N ARG A 580 2.60 0.31 -32.28
CA ARG A 580 1.97 -0.28 -31.09
C ARG A 580 2.16 0.57 -29.84
N ALA A 581 3.38 1.04 -29.56
CA ALA A 581 3.64 1.92 -28.42
C ALA A 581 2.84 3.23 -28.49
N SER A 582 2.65 3.79 -29.69
CA SER A 582 1.82 4.98 -29.90
C SER A 582 0.34 4.73 -29.65
N VAL A 583 -0.21 3.59 -30.11
CA VAL A 583 -1.59 3.18 -29.82
C VAL A 583 -1.82 3.09 -28.31
N PHE A 584 -0.89 2.51 -27.57
CA PHE A 584 -1.01 2.42 -26.11
C PHE A 584 -0.87 3.77 -25.41
N ARG A 585 0.05 4.63 -25.83
CA ARG A 585 0.16 6.01 -25.33
C ARG A 585 -1.15 6.77 -25.49
N ASP A 586 -1.75 6.71 -26.68
CA ASP A 586 -3.01 7.41 -26.95
C ASP A 586 -4.18 6.78 -26.16
N GLY A 587 -4.14 5.46 -25.97
CA GLY A 587 -5.06 4.73 -25.10
C GLY A 587 -4.94 5.10 -23.62
N VAL A 588 -3.74 5.37 -23.11
CA VAL A 588 -3.53 5.91 -21.75
C VAL A 588 -4.24 7.25 -21.61
N VAL A 589 -4.04 8.16 -22.58
CA VAL A 589 -4.69 9.48 -22.58
C VAL A 589 -6.21 9.33 -22.56
N ALA A 590 -6.78 8.36 -23.29
CA ALA A 590 -8.20 8.07 -23.26
C ALA A 590 -8.67 7.47 -21.92
N ALA A 591 -7.92 6.53 -21.36
CA ALA A 591 -8.28 5.81 -20.13
C ALA A 591 -8.35 6.72 -18.89
N VAL A 592 -7.51 7.75 -18.82
CA VAL A 592 -7.43 8.65 -17.65
C VAL A 592 -8.29 9.92 -17.76
N LYS A 593 -8.86 10.19 -18.93
CA LYS A 593 -9.84 11.28 -19.14
C LYS A 593 -11.17 10.95 -18.47
N GLU A 594 -11.98 11.97 -18.25
CA GLU A 594 -13.33 11.81 -17.69
C GLU A 594 -14.14 10.81 -18.54
N GLY A 595 -14.81 9.85 -17.88
CA GLY A 595 -15.48 8.73 -18.55
C GLY A 595 -14.57 7.63 -19.12
N GLY A 596 -13.24 7.77 -19.04
CA GLY A 596 -12.28 6.75 -19.46
C GLY A 596 -12.26 5.52 -18.54
N SER A 597 -11.74 4.40 -19.03
CA SER A 597 -11.78 3.10 -18.32
C SER A 597 -11.22 3.15 -16.90
N SER A 598 -10.09 3.84 -16.69
CA SER A 598 -9.48 3.96 -15.36
C SER A 598 -10.30 4.85 -14.42
N ARG A 599 -10.94 5.89 -14.96
CA ARG A 599 -11.86 6.76 -14.19
C ARG A 599 -13.14 6.02 -13.80
N VAL A 600 -13.69 5.25 -14.72
CA VAL A 600 -14.85 4.40 -14.47
C VAL A 600 -14.52 3.33 -13.41
N ALA A 601 -13.35 2.69 -13.49
CA ALA A 601 -12.92 1.72 -12.49
C ALA A 601 -12.77 2.36 -11.10
N LEU A 602 -12.17 3.55 -11.02
CA LEU A 602 -12.08 4.31 -9.77
C LEU A 602 -13.47 4.67 -9.24
N ALA A 603 -14.37 5.19 -10.07
CA ALA A 603 -15.73 5.56 -9.66
C ALA A 603 -16.51 4.37 -9.10
N LYS A 604 -16.41 3.19 -9.73
CA LYS A 604 -17.01 1.94 -9.23
C LYS A 604 -16.45 1.54 -7.87
N LEU A 605 -15.14 1.67 -7.67
CA LEU A 605 -14.50 1.42 -6.37
C LEU A 605 -15.03 2.37 -5.30
N ILE A 606 -15.17 3.67 -5.60
CA ILE A 606 -15.71 4.66 -4.65
C ILE A 606 -17.19 4.40 -4.35
N GLU A 607 -17.97 3.95 -5.32
CA GLU A 607 -19.37 3.59 -5.11
C GLU A 607 -19.50 2.50 -4.05
N LEU A 608 -18.65 1.46 -4.09
CA LEU A 608 -18.61 0.42 -3.06
C LEU A 608 -18.32 0.98 -1.66
N TRP A 609 -17.48 2.01 -1.55
CA TRP A 609 -17.16 2.65 -0.27
C TRP A 609 -18.28 3.55 0.25
N ARG A 610 -19.21 3.97 -0.62
CA ARG A 610 -20.37 4.81 -0.27
C ARG A 610 -21.61 4.00 0.06
N GLN A 611 -21.63 2.71 -0.30
CA GLN A 611 -22.67 1.77 0.10
C GLN A 611 -22.49 1.39 1.59
N ASP A 612 -22.76 2.33 2.49
CA ASP A 612 -22.96 2.10 3.95
C ASP A 612 -23.96 3.09 4.54
#